data_AF-A0A2V1B5Z7-F1
#
_entry.id   AF-A0A2V1B5Z7-F1
#
_cell.length_a   1.000
_cell.length_b   1.000
_cell.length_c   1.000
_cell.angle_alpha   90.00
_cell.angle_beta   90.00
_cell.angle_gamma   90.00
#
_symmetry.space_group_name_H-M   'P 1'
#
loop_
_entity.id
_entity.type
_entity.pdbx_description
1 polymer ?
#
loop_
_entity_poly.entity_id
_entity_poly.type
_entity_poly.pdbx_seq_one_letter_code
_entity_poly.pdbx_strand_id
1 'polypeptide(L)'
;DDFRAKIRKRPAKTSINGRIVRQIFGEDHTKELHIPRFIDDYNHHMGGVDLANQFREAYETHRITQRNWWPLFYWLIDMACINAYRLYL
;
A
#
# COMPACT_ATOMS: atom_id res chain seq x y z
N ASP A 1 -3.40 -5.57 25.73
CA ASP A 1 -2.25 -5.08 24.95
C ASP A 1 -2.68 -4.30 23.72
N ASP A 2 -2.90 -3.00 23.91
CA ASP A 2 -3.36 -2.10 22.84
C ASP A 2 -2.21 -1.52 22.01
N PHE A 3 -0.97 -1.70 22.45
CA PHE A 3 0.22 -1.17 21.81
C PHE A 3 1.24 -2.27 21.51
N ARG A 4 1.90 -2.15 20.36
CA ARG A 4 2.98 -3.01 19.90
C ARG A 4 4.25 -2.19 19.73
N ALA A 5 5.37 -2.69 20.25
CA ALA A 5 6.67 -2.07 20.02
C ALA A 5 7.14 -2.35 18.58
N LYS A 6 7.57 -1.32 17.86
CA LYS A 6 8.09 -1.44 16.49
C LYS A 6 9.21 -0.45 16.26
N ILE A 7 10.32 -0.92 15.68
CA ILE A 7 11.42 -0.06 15.26
C ILE A 7 10.96 0.76 14.05
N ARG A 8 11.01 2.09 14.17
CA ARG A 8 10.64 3.03 13.10
C ARG A 8 11.85 3.85 12.69
N LYS A 9 11.88 4.26 11.42
CA LYS A 9 12.89 5.20 10.89
C LYS A 9 12.46 6.63 11.15
N ARG A 10 13.43 7.50 11.45
CA ARG A 10 13.21 8.94 11.65
C ARG A 10 12.64 9.54 10.35
N PRO A 11 11.52 10.28 10.41
CA PRO A 11 10.88 10.78 9.21
C PRO A 11 11.64 11.97 8.59
N ALA A 12 11.43 12.17 7.28
CA ALA A 12 12.02 13.28 6.53
C ALA A 12 11.58 14.64 7.08
N LYS A 13 12.44 15.67 6.92
CA LYS A 13 12.14 17.05 7.35
C LYS A 13 10.88 17.60 6.67
N THR A 14 10.58 17.12 5.48
CA THR A 14 9.43 17.52 4.64
C THR A 14 8.11 16.86 5.03
N SER A 15 8.11 15.87 5.93
CA SER A 15 6.87 15.23 6.37
C SER A 15 6.01 16.23 7.16
N ILE A 16 4.69 16.17 6.95
CA ILE A 16 3.71 17.11 7.53
C ILE A 16 3.88 17.25 9.05
N ASN A 17 4.00 16.11 9.75
CA ASN A 17 4.19 16.06 11.21
C ASN A 17 5.67 15.87 11.60
N GLY A 18 6.58 16.09 10.65
CA GLY A 18 8.01 15.81 10.81
C GLY A 18 8.64 16.56 11.96
N ARG A 19 8.25 17.81 12.20
CA ARG A 19 8.77 18.60 13.32
C ARG A 19 8.51 17.94 14.68
N ILE A 20 7.26 17.52 14.93
CA ILE A 20 6.83 16.91 16.21
C ILE A 20 7.44 15.53 16.35
N VAL A 21 7.31 14.69 15.32
CA VAL A 21 7.79 13.30 15.38
C VAL A 21 9.31 13.28 15.53
N ARG A 22 10.06 14.14 14.83
CA ARG A 22 11.53 14.18 14.95
C ARG A 22 12.03 14.61 16.31
N GLN A 23 11.27 15.39 17.09
CA GLN A 23 11.64 15.70 18.48
C GLN A 23 11.67 14.43 19.33
N ILE A 24 10.71 13.52 19.12
CA ILE A 24 10.65 12.22 19.81
C ILE A 24 11.85 11.35 19.44
N PHE A 25 12.32 11.42 18.20
CA PHE A 25 13.51 10.67 17.73
C PHE A 25 14.85 11.28 18.19
N GLY A 26 14.91 12.57 18.54
CA GLY A 26 16.18 13.22 18.87
C GLY A 26 17.16 13.15 17.70
N GLU A 27 18.41 12.75 17.95
CA GLU A 27 19.42 12.52 16.92
C GLU A 27 19.37 11.11 16.31
N ASP A 28 18.63 10.18 16.91
CA ASP A 28 18.60 8.79 16.46
C ASP A 28 17.93 8.64 15.09
N HIS A 29 18.57 7.88 14.19
CA HIS A 29 18.02 7.56 12.88
C HIS A 29 16.87 6.55 12.95
N THR A 30 16.84 5.72 13.99
CA THR A 30 15.81 4.71 14.26
C THR A 30 15.48 4.68 15.74
N LYS A 31 14.21 4.54 16.07
CA LYS A 31 13.75 4.48 17.46
C LYS A 31 12.63 3.46 17.59
N GLU A 32 12.61 2.73 18.70
CA GLU A 32 11.52 1.86 19.07
C GLU A 32 10.35 2.71 19.59
N LEU A 33 9.18 2.55 18.95
CA LEU A 33 7.96 3.26 19.32
C LEU A 33 6.84 2.27 19.54
N HIS A 34 6.06 2.51 20.60
CA HIS A 34 4.82 1.82 20.85
C HIS A 34 3.74 2.40 19.94
N ILE A 35 3.29 1.61 18.97
CA ILE A 35 2.20 1.96 18.07
C ILE A 35 0.93 1.22 18.47
N PRO A 36 -0.26 1.84 18.36
CA PRO A 36 -1.50 1.13 18.56
C PRO A 36 -1.60 -0.10 17.63
N ARG A 37 -2.01 -1.23 18.18
CA ARG A 37 -2.09 -2.50 17.47
C ARG A 37 -2.99 -2.42 16.25
N PHE A 38 -4.14 -1.74 16.36
CA PHE A 38 -5.06 -1.57 15.23
C PHE A 38 -4.41 -0.84 14.03
N ILE A 39 -3.48 0.09 14.27
CA ILE A 39 -2.75 0.78 13.20
C ILE A 39 -1.73 -0.16 12.56
N ASP A 40 -1.06 -1.00 13.35
CA ASP A 40 -0.14 -2.01 12.83
C ASP A 40 -0.88 -3.04 11.98
N ASP A 41 -2.01 -3.55 12.48
CA ASP A 41 -2.89 -4.49 11.77
C ASP A 41 -3.41 -3.90 10.48
N TYR A 42 -3.86 -2.64 10.49
CA TYR A 42 -4.27 -1.92 9.29
C TYR A 42 -3.13 -1.88 8.26
N ASN A 43 -1.95 -1.39 8.65
CA ASN A 43 -0.81 -1.29 7.74
C ASN A 43 -0.33 -2.65 7.22
N HIS A 44 -0.50 -3.73 7.98
CA HIS A 44 -0.10 -5.07 7.57
C HIS A 44 -1.03 -5.66 6.50
N HIS A 45 -2.33 -5.33 6.56
CA HIS A 45 -3.32 -5.83 5.61
C HIS A 45 -3.68 -4.80 4.51
N MET A 46 -3.14 -3.58 4.58
CA MET A 46 -3.28 -2.55 3.56
C MET A 46 -2.46 -2.90 2.31
N GLY A 47 -2.89 -2.38 1.15
CA GLY A 47 -2.14 -2.51 -0.11
C GLY A 47 -2.60 -3.64 -1.02
N GLY A 48 -3.63 -4.42 -0.64
CA GLY A 48 -4.19 -5.45 -1.52
C GLY A 48 -4.71 -4.90 -2.86
N VAL A 49 -5.34 -3.73 -2.83
CA VAL A 49 -5.83 -3.03 -4.04
C VAL A 49 -4.67 -2.47 -4.86
N ASP A 50 -3.69 -1.85 -4.20
CA ASP A 50 -2.50 -1.29 -4.87
C ASP A 50 -1.71 -2.40 -5.58
N LEU A 51 -1.56 -3.56 -4.93
CA LEU A 51 -0.92 -4.73 -5.50
C LEU A 51 -1.68 -5.26 -6.72
N ALA A 52 -3.01 -5.34 -6.64
CA ALA A 52 -3.83 -5.75 -7.79
C ALA A 52 -3.70 -4.75 -8.96
N ASN A 53 -3.65 -3.45 -8.67
CA ASN A 53 -3.43 -2.43 -9.69
C ASN A 53 -2.02 -2.49 -10.29
N GLN A 54 -1.00 -2.79 -9.49
CA GLN A 54 0.38 -2.97 -9.96
C GLN A 54 0.51 -4.18 -10.90
N PHE A 55 -0.14 -5.31 -10.57
CA PHE A 55 -0.18 -6.47 -11.47
C PHE A 55 -0.90 -6.15 -12.77
N ARG A 56 -1.98 -5.35 -12.71
CA ARG A 56 -2.70 -4.90 -13.90
C ARG A 56 -1.85 -3.99 -14.78
N GLU A 57 -1.14 -3.03 -14.20
CA GLU A 57 -0.29 -2.09 -14.94
C GLU A 57 0.79 -2.82 -15.75
N ALA A 58 1.36 -3.89 -15.20
CA ALA A 58 2.36 -4.70 -15.90
C ALA A 58 1.81 -5.48 -17.11
N TYR A 59 0.51 -5.79 -17.13
CA TYR A 59 -0.12 -6.68 -18.11
C TYR A 59 -1.44 -6.10 -18.68
N GLU A 60 -1.53 -4.78 -18.84
CA GLU A 60 -2.77 -4.12 -19.26
C GLU A 60 -3.18 -4.54 -20.69
N THR A 61 -4.39 -5.08 -20.84
CA THR A 61 -4.95 -5.45 -22.16
C THR A 61 -5.80 -4.35 -22.79
N HIS A 62 -5.93 -3.22 -22.10
CA HIS A 62 -6.77 -2.10 -22.50
C HIS A 62 -6.32 -1.51 -23.86
N ARG A 63 -7.29 -1.37 -24.76
CA ARG A 63 -7.11 -0.71 -26.06
C ARG A 63 -7.89 0.59 -26.12
N ILE A 64 -7.40 1.56 -26.90
CA ILE A 64 -8.14 2.79 -27.19
C ILE A 64 -9.44 2.42 -27.89
N THR A 65 -10.58 2.73 -27.28
CA THR A 65 -11.91 2.44 -27.82
C THR A 65 -12.83 3.65 -27.65
N GLN A 66 -13.78 3.82 -28.58
CA GLN A 66 -14.72 4.94 -28.55
C GLN A 66 -16.04 4.63 -27.81
N ARG A 67 -16.24 3.38 -27.36
CA ARG A 67 -17.43 3.01 -26.59
C ARG A 67 -17.08 2.80 -25.13
N ASN A 68 -17.81 3.47 -24.25
CA ASN A 68 -17.54 3.51 -22.80
C ASN A 68 -17.59 2.16 -22.09
N TRP A 69 -18.19 1.12 -22.69
CA TRP A 69 -18.27 -0.21 -22.08
C TRP A 69 -17.05 -1.10 -22.37
N TRP A 70 -16.31 -0.84 -23.44
CA TRP A 70 -15.12 -1.63 -23.79
C TRP A 70 -14.01 -1.53 -22.73
N PRO A 71 -13.68 -0.35 -22.16
CA PRO A 71 -12.74 -0.26 -21.05
C PRO A 71 -13.14 -1.11 -19.84
N LEU A 72 -14.44 -1.17 -19.51
CA LEU A 72 -14.95 -2.02 -18.43
C LEU A 72 -14.76 -3.51 -18.74
N PHE A 73 -14.97 -3.91 -19.99
CA PHE A 73 -14.77 -5.29 -20.43
C PHE A 73 -13.28 -5.71 -20.33
N TYR A 74 -12.35 -4.87 -20.81
CA TYR A 74 -10.91 -5.14 -20.66
C TYR A 74 -10.49 -5.21 -19.20
N TRP A 75 -11.02 -4.32 -18.36
CA TRP A 75 -10.76 -4.35 -16.92
C TRP A 75 -11.21 -5.66 -16.26
N LEU A 76 -12.38 -6.20 -16.65
CA LEU A 76 -12.85 -7.48 -16.14
C LEU A 76 -11.96 -8.65 -16.56
N ILE A 77 -11.44 -8.64 -17.79
CA ILE A 77 -10.49 -9.66 -18.27
C ILE A 77 -9.19 -9.60 -17.45
N ASP A 78 -8.61 -8.41 -17.30
CA ASP A 78 -7.37 -8.22 -16.55
C ASP A 78 -7.52 -8.72 -15.10
N MET A 79 -8.62 -8.38 -14.44
CA MET A 79 -8.93 -8.85 -13.08
C MET A 79 -9.11 -10.37 -13.01
N ALA A 80 -9.77 -10.98 -13.99
CA ALA A 80 -9.95 -12.43 -14.04
C ALA A 80 -8.59 -13.15 -14.18
N CYS A 81 -7.70 -12.65 -15.05
CA CYS A 81 -6.36 -13.19 -15.24
C CYS A 81 -5.51 -13.08 -13.97
N ILE A 82 -5.49 -11.92 -13.32
CA ILE A 82 -4.74 -11.71 -12.06
C ILE A 82 -5.26 -12.63 -10.96
N ASN A 83 -6.58 -12.77 -10.82
CA ASN A 83 -7.17 -13.67 -9.83
C ASN A 83 -6.88 -15.14 -10.12
N ALA A 84 -6.95 -15.57 -11.40
CA ALA A 84 -6.59 -16.92 -11.79
C ALA A 84 -5.12 -17.24 -11.47
N TYR A 85 -4.21 -16.31 -11.79
CA TYR A 85 -2.79 -16.43 -11.43
C TYR A 85 -2.58 -16.54 -9.91
N ARG A 86 -3.28 -15.71 -9.13
CA ARG A 86 -3.22 -15.75 -7.66
C ARG A 86 -3.81 -17.00 -7.01
N LEU A 87 -4.75 -17.68 -7.66
CA LEU A 87 -5.31 -18.95 -7.17
C LEU A 87 -4.42 -20.14 -7.53
N TYR A 88 -3.69 -20.02 -8.64
CA TYR A 88 -2.74 -21.04 -9.07
C TYR A 88 -1.46 -21.05 -8.22
N LEU A 89 -0.96 -19.88 -7.85
CA LEU A 89 0.22 -19.69 -7.00
C LEU A 89 -0.08 -19.99 -5.53
#